data_AF-A0A6B3N0D2-F1
#
_entry.id   AF-A0A6B3N0D2-F1
#
_cell.length_a   1.000
_cell.length_b   1.000
_cell.length_c   1.000
_cell.angle_alpha   90.00
_cell.angle_beta   90.00
_cell.angle_gamma   90.00
#
_symmetry.space_group_name_H-M   'P 1'
#
loop_
_entity.id
_entity.type
_entity.pdbx_description
1 polymer ?
#
loop_
_entity_poly.entity_id
_entity_poly.type
_entity_poly.pdbx_seq_one_letter_code
_entity_poly.pdbx_strand_id
1 'polypeptide(L)'
;MFSQSFTSSLVESTDSESTGQKSKKIRLFLNADQRLTIRRWFGVSRYVFNKTVKILENGEIKANWKAIKTGILNDLPEWCLAVPYQIKSIAIKDACTAVREAKKKYKKLGQINRVRFRSRKNPVQSCYIPKSAVSVKGIYHTKLGALTFAETLPGNICDCRLTSTNGNYYLVVPYKTAHIKTENQGRVVALDPGVRTFLTFFSQTSVGKIGHGDFSGIQRLCQHLDNLISKISKAKGKQKYRMRKAARRMV
;
A
#
# COMPACT_ATOMS: atom_id res chain seq x y z
N MET A 1 -49.57 -18.77 28.16
CA MET A 1 -48.24 -18.13 28.08
C MET A 1 -48.25 -17.16 26.90
N PHE A 2 -48.22 -15.86 27.17
CA PHE A 2 -48.31 -14.81 26.16
C PHE A 2 -46.98 -14.69 25.39
N SER A 3 -47.05 -14.78 24.06
CA SER A 3 -45.93 -14.51 23.16
C SER A 3 -45.99 -13.02 22.76
N GLN A 4 -45.04 -12.22 23.26
CA GLN A 4 -44.88 -10.82 22.86
C GLN A 4 -44.29 -10.77 21.44
N SER A 5 -45.08 -10.27 20.50
CA SER A 5 -44.62 -9.88 19.17
C SER A 5 -44.01 -8.48 19.26
N PHE A 6 -42.69 -8.38 19.08
CA PHE A 6 -42.01 -7.11 18.91
C PHE A 6 -42.14 -6.64 17.46
N THR A 7 -43.04 -5.69 17.19
CA THR A 7 -43.01 -4.88 15.96
C THR A 7 -41.97 -3.76 16.12
N SER A 8 -40.77 -3.95 15.58
CA SER A 8 -39.84 -2.85 15.33
C SER A 8 -40.15 -2.24 13.96
N SER A 9 -40.66 -1.01 13.92
CA SER A 9 -40.72 -0.23 12.69
C SER A 9 -39.30 0.22 12.28
N LEU A 10 -38.88 -0.16 11.08
CA LEU A 10 -37.67 0.40 10.46
C LEU A 10 -37.97 1.86 10.11
N VAL A 11 -37.29 2.77 10.80
CA VAL A 11 -37.21 4.18 10.40
C VAL A 11 -36.51 4.22 9.04
N GLU A 12 -37.24 4.69 8.04
CA GLU A 12 -36.80 4.91 6.68
C GLU A 12 -35.70 5.98 6.67
N SER A 13 -34.45 5.55 6.91
CA SER A 13 -33.28 6.38 6.69
C SER A 13 -33.07 6.50 5.19
N THR A 14 -33.14 7.73 4.69
CA THR A 14 -32.80 8.11 3.32
C THR A 14 -31.48 7.43 2.92
N ASP A 15 -31.57 6.44 2.02
CA ASP A 15 -30.44 5.64 1.53
C ASP A 15 -29.46 6.57 0.79
N SER A 16 -28.50 7.16 1.52
CA SER A 16 -27.22 7.51 0.91
C SER A 16 -26.59 6.20 0.47
N GLU A 17 -26.57 5.95 -0.83
CA GLU A 17 -25.94 4.78 -1.44
C GLU A 17 -24.62 4.47 -0.71
N SER A 18 -24.57 3.35 0.01
CA SER A 18 -23.40 2.99 0.80
C SER A 18 -22.25 2.67 -0.15
N THR A 19 -21.43 3.67 -0.45
CA THR A 19 -20.33 3.51 -1.39
C THR A 19 -19.17 2.83 -0.66
N GLY A 20 -18.89 1.58 -1.03
CA GLY A 20 -17.73 0.86 -0.53
C GLY A 20 -16.44 1.38 -1.16
N GLN A 21 -15.33 1.34 -0.42
CA GLN A 21 -14.00 1.62 -0.95
C GLN A 21 -13.17 0.33 -1.00
N LYS A 22 -12.74 -0.06 -2.20
CA LYS A 22 -11.83 -1.19 -2.42
C LYS A 22 -10.49 -0.68 -2.94
N SER A 23 -9.48 -1.55 -2.94
CA SER A 23 -8.15 -1.24 -3.48
C SER A 23 -7.61 -2.42 -4.28
N LYS A 24 -7.01 -2.14 -5.44
CA LYS A 24 -6.28 -3.12 -6.25
C LYS A 24 -4.79 -2.76 -6.26
N LYS A 25 -3.92 -3.77 -6.17
CA LYS A 25 -2.47 -3.60 -6.28
C LYS A 25 -2.00 -4.15 -7.63
N ILE A 26 -1.87 -3.26 -8.61
CA ILE A 26 -1.61 -3.64 -10.01
C ILE A 26 -0.12 -3.57 -10.29
N ARG A 27 0.47 -4.63 -10.85
CA ARG A 27 1.89 -4.66 -11.23
C ARG A 27 2.15 -3.80 -12.47
N LEU A 28 3.26 -3.07 -12.46
CA LEU A 28 3.73 -2.23 -13.56
C LEU A 28 4.95 -2.87 -14.23
N PHE A 29 4.95 -2.90 -15.56
CA PHE A 29 6.12 -3.28 -16.35
C PHE A 29 6.79 -2.02 -16.88
N LEU A 30 8.04 -1.81 -16.46
CA LEU A 30 8.79 -0.59 -16.71
C LEU A 30 10.10 -0.91 -17.42
N ASN A 31 10.49 -0.07 -18.37
CA ASN A 31 11.82 -0.10 -18.98
C ASN A 31 12.91 0.50 -18.05
N ALA A 32 14.17 0.56 -18.50
CA ALA A 32 15.28 1.03 -17.68
C ALA A 32 15.15 2.50 -17.27
N ASP A 33 14.79 3.38 -18.21
CA ASP A 33 14.69 4.83 -17.99
C ASP A 33 13.50 5.18 -17.09
N GLN A 34 12.37 4.51 -17.30
CA GLN A 34 11.19 4.61 -16.43
C GLN A 34 11.52 4.25 -14.98
N ARG A 35 12.28 3.17 -14.77
CA ARG A 35 12.73 2.78 -13.42
C ARG A 35 13.67 3.81 -12.81
N LEU A 36 14.51 4.46 -13.60
CA LEU A 36 15.39 5.55 -13.14
C LEU A 36 14.55 6.76 -12.70
N THR A 37 13.60 7.19 -13.53
CA THR A 37 12.68 8.30 -13.23
C THR A 37 11.87 8.04 -11.97
N ILE A 38 11.28 6.84 -11.82
CA ILE A 38 10.53 6.49 -10.61
C ILE A 38 11.44 6.44 -9.37
N ARG A 39 12.67 5.93 -9.49
CA ARG A 39 13.63 5.98 -8.36
C ARG A 39 13.95 7.42 -7.95
N ARG A 40 14.03 8.35 -8.90
CA ARG A 40 14.17 9.79 -8.61
C ARG A 40 12.93 10.31 -7.87
N TRP A 41 11.72 9.93 -8.28
CA TRP A 41 10.48 10.31 -7.57
C TRP A 41 10.45 9.78 -6.13
N PHE A 42 10.81 8.51 -5.90
CA PHE A 42 10.93 7.97 -4.55
C PHE A 42 12.00 8.68 -3.73
N GLY A 43 13.13 9.01 -4.35
CA GLY A 43 14.22 9.76 -3.73
C GLY A 43 13.78 11.14 -3.24
N VAL A 44 13.12 11.91 -4.11
CA VAL A 44 12.59 13.24 -3.77
C VAL A 44 11.48 13.14 -2.72
N SER A 45 10.50 12.24 -2.89
CA SER A 45 9.46 11.98 -1.89
C SER A 45 10.05 11.68 -0.50
N ARG A 46 11.07 10.82 -0.43
CA ARG A 46 11.78 10.52 0.82
C ARG A 46 12.51 11.73 1.38
N TYR A 47 13.23 12.47 0.56
CA TYR A 47 13.97 13.66 0.98
C TYR A 47 13.03 14.70 1.59
N VAL A 48 11.94 15.04 0.88
CA VAL A 48 10.95 16.02 1.34
C VAL A 48 10.28 15.54 2.64
N PHE A 49 9.91 14.26 2.73
CA PHE A 49 9.37 13.69 3.96
C PHE A 49 10.35 13.85 5.13
N ASN A 50 11.61 13.43 4.98
CA ASN A 50 12.60 13.50 6.06
C ASN A 50 12.94 14.94 6.45
N LYS A 51 13.06 15.86 5.48
CA LYS A 51 13.26 17.30 5.73
C LYS A 51 12.10 17.86 6.55
N THR A 52 10.86 17.51 6.19
CA THR A 52 9.66 17.92 6.93
C THR A 52 9.64 17.33 8.35
N VAL A 53 9.98 16.05 8.53
CA VAL A 53 10.04 15.44 9.88
C VAL A 53 11.10 16.14 10.75
N LYS A 54 12.28 16.46 10.19
CA LYS A 54 13.33 17.18 10.91
C LYS A 54 12.87 18.57 11.39
N ILE A 55 12.16 19.31 10.53
CA ILE A 55 11.59 20.62 10.87
C ILE A 55 10.56 20.51 12.01
N LEU A 56 9.77 19.43 12.02
CA LEU A 56 8.72 19.21 13.01
C LEU A 56 9.20 18.53 14.29
N GLU A 57 10.46 18.09 14.36
CA GLU A 57 11.01 17.29 15.46
C GLU A 57 11.09 18.09 16.77
N ASN A 58 11.53 19.34 16.71
CA ASN A 58 11.69 20.23 17.86
C ASN A 58 10.36 20.72 18.45
N GLY A 59 9.24 20.53 17.73
CA GLY A 59 7.91 20.90 18.21
C GLY A 59 7.55 22.39 18.16
N GLU A 60 8.50 23.27 17.84
CA GLU A 60 8.29 24.72 17.63
C GLU A 60 7.25 24.98 16.54
N ILE A 61 7.31 24.21 15.46
CA ILE A 61 6.40 24.34 14.32
C ILE A 61 5.25 23.35 14.45
N LYS A 62 4.02 23.87 14.39
CA LYS A 62 2.82 23.03 14.37
C LYS A 62 2.77 22.22 13.07
N ALA A 63 2.44 20.93 13.17
CA ALA A 63 2.28 20.03 12.03
C ALA A 63 1.01 20.34 11.22
N ASN A 64 1.02 21.49 10.53
CA ASN A 64 -0.04 21.96 9.64
C ASN A 64 0.50 22.05 8.22
N TRP A 65 0.12 21.06 7.40
CA TRP A 65 0.54 20.96 6.01
C TRP A 65 0.29 22.23 5.20
N LYS A 66 -0.88 22.88 5.33
CA LYS A 66 -1.21 24.08 4.53
C LYS A 66 -0.27 25.24 4.84
N ALA A 67 0.12 25.41 6.10
CA ALA A 67 0.98 26.51 6.55
C ALA A 67 2.45 26.31 6.14
N ILE A 68 3.00 25.10 6.32
CA ILE A 68 4.44 24.87 6.11
C ILE A 68 4.80 24.54 4.66
N LYS A 69 3.81 24.14 3.84
CA LYS A 69 4.03 23.61 2.49
C LYS A 69 4.77 24.59 1.58
N THR A 70 4.34 25.85 1.54
CA THR A 70 4.91 26.84 0.61
C THR A 70 6.38 27.10 0.91
N GLY A 71 6.72 27.36 2.18
CA GLY A 71 8.12 27.58 2.59
C GLY A 71 9.02 26.38 2.30
N ILE A 72 8.58 25.16 2.65
CA ILE A 72 9.37 23.95 2.39
C ILE A 72 9.56 23.71 0.89
N LEU A 73 8.53 23.95 0.07
CA LEU A 73 8.61 23.73 -1.38
C LEU A 73 9.54 24.73 -2.08
N ASN A 74 9.58 25.99 -1.62
CA ASN A 74 10.47 27.02 -2.15
C ASN A 74 11.94 26.77 -1.76
N ASP A 75 12.17 26.21 -0.56
CA ASP A 75 13.50 25.82 -0.06
C ASP A 75 13.95 24.43 -0.58
N LEU A 76 13.33 23.91 -1.64
CA LEU A 76 13.78 22.66 -2.25
C LEU A 76 14.94 22.90 -3.22
N PRO A 77 15.99 22.06 -3.19
CA PRO A 77 17.06 22.12 -4.18
C PRO A 77 16.54 21.95 -5.62
N GLU A 78 17.26 22.55 -6.57
CA GLU A 78 16.90 22.58 -7.99
C GLU A 78 16.65 21.18 -8.59
N TRP A 79 17.42 20.17 -8.18
CA TRP A 79 17.24 18.79 -8.64
C TRP A 79 15.87 18.18 -8.28
N CYS A 80 15.10 18.78 -7.36
CA CYS A 80 13.72 18.41 -7.03
C CYS A 80 12.68 18.97 -8.01
N LEU A 81 13.02 19.98 -8.83
CA LEU A 81 12.08 20.66 -9.72
C LEU A 81 11.50 19.71 -10.79
N ALA A 82 12.33 18.81 -11.32
CA ALA A 82 11.93 17.81 -12.32
C ALA A 82 10.82 16.85 -11.84
N VAL A 83 10.67 16.66 -10.53
CA VAL A 83 9.66 15.75 -9.95
C VAL A 83 8.31 16.46 -9.81
N PRO A 84 7.19 15.79 -10.18
CA PRO A 84 5.85 16.38 -10.08
C PRO A 84 5.55 17.03 -8.73
N TYR A 85 4.95 18.22 -8.77
CA TYR A 85 4.59 19.01 -7.59
C TYR A 85 3.80 18.21 -6.55
N GLN A 86 2.81 17.44 -6.99
CA GLN A 86 1.94 16.66 -6.11
C GLN A 86 2.72 15.62 -5.28
N ILE A 87 3.77 15.01 -5.84
CA ILE A 87 4.63 14.05 -5.13
C ILE A 87 5.33 14.75 -3.95
N LYS A 88 5.86 15.96 -4.17
CA LYS A 88 6.54 16.76 -3.15
C LYS A 88 5.56 17.24 -2.09
N SER A 89 4.45 17.86 -2.54
CA SER A 89 3.39 18.39 -1.66
C SER A 89 2.79 17.32 -0.74
N ILE A 90 2.50 16.14 -1.26
CA ILE A 90 1.91 15.05 -0.46
C ILE A 90 2.97 14.40 0.44
N ALA A 91 4.26 14.40 0.10
CA ALA A 91 5.30 13.95 1.02
C ALA A 91 5.36 14.82 2.30
N ILE A 92 5.12 16.14 2.18
CA ILE A 92 4.99 17.06 3.33
C ILE A 92 3.74 16.70 4.15
N LYS A 93 2.60 16.46 3.47
CA LYS A 93 1.34 16.05 4.12
C LYS A 93 1.48 14.73 4.88
N ASP A 94 2.14 13.74 4.28
CA ASP A 94 2.46 12.44 4.89
C ASP A 94 3.27 12.63 6.17
N ALA A 95 4.29 13.50 6.15
CA ALA A 95 5.13 13.79 7.32
C ALA A 95 4.33 14.47 8.43
N CYS A 96 3.55 15.51 8.10
CA CYS A 96 2.67 16.18 9.07
C CYS A 96 1.68 15.20 9.71
N THR A 97 1.07 14.34 8.89
CA THR A 97 0.12 13.33 9.35
C THR A 97 0.82 12.34 10.30
N ALA A 98 2.00 11.83 9.94
CA ALA A 98 2.76 10.92 10.78
C ALA A 98 3.09 11.54 12.15
N VAL A 99 3.54 12.81 12.18
CA VAL A 99 3.85 13.54 13.43
C VAL A 99 2.58 13.76 14.25
N ARG A 100 1.45 14.12 13.61
CA ARG A 100 0.17 14.31 14.30
C ARG A 100 -0.33 13.01 14.92
N GLU A 101 -0.30 11.90 14.19
CA GLU A 101 -0.70 10.59 14.72
C GLU A 101 0.24 10.11 15.84
N ALA A 102 1.54 10.38 15.74
CA ALA A 102 2.49 10.13 16.83
C ALA A 102 2.11 10.90 18.11
N LYS A 103 1.83 12.21 18.00
CA LYS A 103 1.38 13.06 19.12
C LYS A 103 0.04 12.56 19.68
N LYS A 104 -0.90 12.17 18.83
CA LYS A 104 -2.21 11.61 19.24
C LYS A 104 -2.03 10.28 19.99
N LYS A 105 -1.14 9.40 19.53
CA LYS A 105 -0.83 8.13 20.18
C LYS A 105 -0.20 8.34 21.55
N TYR A 106 0.72 9.30 21.68
CA TYR A 106 1.30 9.68 22.98
C TYR A 106 0.23 10.14 23.96
N LYS A 107 -0.69 11.02 23.55
CA LYS A 107 -1.79 11.47 24.41
C LYS A 107 -2.72 10.33 24.88
N LYS A 108 -2.89 9.28 24.07
CA LYS A 108 -3.75 8.14 24.40
C LYS A 108 -3.08 7.08 25.27
N LEU A 109 -1.79 6.81 25.05
CA LEU A 109 -1.09 5.66 25.62
C LEU A 109 0.09 6.02 26.52
N GLY A 110 0.46 7.30 26.62
CA GLY A 110 1.67 7.77 27.32
C GLY A 110 3.00 7.37 26.67
N GLN A 111 2.98 6.55 25.61
CA GLN A 111 4.18 6.03 24.97
C GLN A 111 4.72 6.97 23.89
N ILE A 112 6.00 7.35 24.00
CA ILE A 112 6.68 8.19 23.01
C ILE A 112 6.87 7.38 21.72
N ASN A 113 6.22 7.83 20.63
CA ASN A 113 6.39 7.25 19.31
C ASN A 113 7.04 8.25 18.36
N ARG A 114 8.38 8.23 18.24
CA ARG A 114 9.10 9.14 17.34
C ARG A 114 8.93 8.73 15.88
N VAL A 115 8.60 9.69 15.02
CA VAL A 115 8.49 9.47 13.57
C VAL A 115 9.90 9.26 13.01
N ARG A 116 10.15 8.06 12.46
CA ARG A 116 11.46 7.72 11.89
C ARG A 116 11.62 8.26 10.47
N PHE A 117 12.85 8.65 10.13
CA PHE A 117 13.20 8.97 8.75
C PHE A 117 13.06 7.75 7.84
N ARG A 118 12.55 8.00 6.63
CA ARG A 118 12.49 7.01 5.56
C ARG A 118 13.90 6.77 5.03
N SER A 119 14.30 5.51 4.85
CA SER A 119 15.62 5.11 4.36
C SER A 119 15.60 4.68 2.90
N ARG A 120 16.71 4.94 2.18
CA ARG A 120 16.94 4.39 0.83
C ARG A 120 17.12 2.88 0.82
N LYS A 121 17.60 2.32 1.93
CA LYS A 121 17.83 0.87 2.07
C LYS A 121 16.55 0.10 2.36
N ASN A 122 15.42 0.78 2.63
CA ASN A 122 14.15 0.13 2.85
C ASN A 122 13.73 -0.63 1.55
N PRO A 123 13.44 -1.95 1.63
CA PRO A 123 12.97 -2.73 0.49
C PRO A 123 11.65 -2.23 -0.10
N VAL A 124 10.85 -1.53 0.72
CA VAL A 124 9.60 -0.91 0.31
C VAL A 124 9.77 0.60 0.21
N GLN A 125 9.44 1.15 -0.96
CA GLN A 125 9.39 2.59 -1.19
C GLN A 125 8.06 2.98 -1.80
N SER A 126 7.59 4.20 -1.53
CA SER A 126 6.35 4.68 -2.11
C SER A 126 6.34 6.18 -2.34
N CYS A 127 5.53 6.60 -3.31
CA CYS A 127 5.17 7.99 -3.53
C CYS A 127 3.71 8.10 -4.01
N TYR A 128 3.15 9.29 -3.80
CA TYR A 128 1.78 9.61 -4.18
C TYR A 128 1.65 9.78 -5.70
N ILE A 129 0.54 9.30 -6.27
CA ILE A 129 0.16 9.54 -7.67
C ILE A 129 -1.28 10.04 -7.66
N PRO A 130 -1.58 11.27 -8.12
CA PRO A 130 -2.95 11.76 -8.18
C PRO A 130 -3.74 10.96 -9.22
N LYS A 131 -5.06 10.80 -8.99
CA LYS A 131 -5.93 10.09 -9.94
C LYS A 131 -5.87 10.65 -11.37
N SER A 132 -5.72 11.97 -11.49
CA SER A 132 -5.63 12.69 -12.78
C SER A 132 -4.37 12.36 -13.58
N ALA A 133 -3.34 11.81 -12.94
CA ALA A 133 -2.13 11.37 -13.62
C ALA A 133 -2.20 9.89 -14.04
N VAL A 134 -3.26 9.17 -13.73
CA VAL A 134 -3.43 7.75 -14.07
C VAL A 134 -4.34 7.64 -15.29
N SER A 135 -3.88 6.90 -16.29
CA SER A 135 -4.60 6.67 -17.54
C SER A 135 -4.29 5.27 -18.05
N VAL A 136 -5.03 4.80 -19.05
CA VAL A 136 -4.76 3.51 -19.73
C VAL A 136 -3.34 3.45 -20.30
N LYS A 137 -2.81 4.58 -20.77
CA LYS A 137 -1.43 4.70 -21.28
C LYS A 137 -0.36 4.56 -20.19
N GLY A 138 -0.71 4.79 -18.92
CA GLY A 138 0.25 4.77 -17.82
C GLY A 138 0.00 5.82 -16.75
N ILE A 139 0.99 5.97 -15.85
CA ILE A 139 1.03 7.02 -14.83
C ILE A 139 1.96 8.16 -15.29
N TYR A 140 1.49 9.41 -15.18
CA TYR A 140 2.20 10.58 -15.70
C TYR A 140 2.79 10.32 -17.10
N HIS A 141 1.97 9.81 -18.03
CA HIS A 141 2.47 9.28 -19.30
C HIS A 141 3.25 10.31 -20.14
N THR A 142 3.02 11.61 -19.95
CA THR A 142 3.81 12.69 -20.58
C THR A 142 5.23 12.83 -20.01
N LYS A 143 5.47 12.41 -18.77
CA LYS A 143 6.79 12.44 -18.11
C LYS A 143 7.47 11.07 -18.05
N LEU A 144 6.69 10.00 -17.93
CA LEU A 144 7.18 8.64 -17.78
C LEU A 144 7.14 7.85 -19.10
N GLY A 145 6.42 8.35 -20.10
CA GLY A 145 6.08 7.58 -21.29
C GLY A 145 4.95 6.56 -21.03
N ALA A 146 4.58 5.84 -22.08
CA ALA A 146 3.59 4.77 -21.97
C ALA A 146 4.17 3.56 -21.23
N LEU A 147 3.33 2.85 -20.47
CA LEU A 147 3.70 1.63 -19.76
C LEU A 147 2.55 0.62 -19.75
N THR A 148 2.87 -0.62 -19.40
CA THR A 148 1.89 -1.71 -19.35
C THR A 148 1.54 -2.06 -17.91
N PHE A 149 0.24 -2.18 -17.65
CA PHE A 149 -0.32 -2.71 -16.41
C PHE A 149 -0.53 -4.23 -16.56
N ALA A 150 -0.32 -4.99 -15.49
CA ALA A 150 -0.63 -6.43 -15.49
C ALA A 150 -2.13 -6.72 -15.51
N GLU A 151 -2.95 -5.76 -15.10
CA GLU A 151 -4.40 -5.86 -15.04
C GLU A 151 -5.02 -4.52 -15.45
N THR A 152 -6.26 -4.55 -15.94
CA THR A 152 -7.02 -3.35 -16.28
C THR A 152 -7.29 -2.48 -15.04
N LEU A 153 -7.21 -1.16 -15.23
CA LEU A 153 -7.58 -0.21 -14.18
C LEU A 153 -9.07 -0.31 -13.86
N PRO A 154 -9.47 -0.34 -12.57
CA PRO A 154 -10.89 -0.29 -12.21
C PRO A 154 -11.50 1.07 -12.58
N GLY A 155 -12.82 1.13 -12.73
CA GLY A 155 -13.55 2.41 -12.84
C GLY A 155 -13.53 3.18 -11.51
N ASN A 156 -13.87 4.48 -11.55
CA ASN A 156 -14.02 5.33 -10.36
C ASN A 156 -12.81 5.33 -9.40
N ILE A 157 -11.61 5.47 -9.97
CA ILE A 157 -10.36 5.51 -9.20
C ILE A 157 -10.24 6.77 -8.34
N CYS A 158 -9.61 6.59 -7.18
CA CYS A 158 -9.15 7.64 -6.30
C CYS A 158 -7.65 7.86 -6.46
N ASP A 159 -7.09 8.76 -5.67
CA ASP A 159 -5.65 8.96 -5.63
C ASP A 159 -4.90 7.67 -5.27
N CYS A 160 -3.84 7.41 -6.03
CA CYS A 160 -3.10 6.17 -6.00
C CYS A 160 -1.77 6.33 -5.26
N ARG A 161 -1.13 5.19 -4.98
CA ARG A 161 0.23 5.15 -4.45
C ARG A 161 1.09 4.24 -5.31
N LEU A 162 2.13 4.80 -5.89
CA LEU A 162 3.17 4.02 -6.55
C LEU A 162 4.07 3.41 -5.48
N THR A 163 4.30 2.11 -5.57
CA THR A 163 5.09 1.35 -4.61
C THR A 163 6.15 0.54 -5.33
N SER A 164 7.34 0.43 -4.73
CA SER A 164 8.36 -0.54 -5.12
C SER A 164 8.51 -1.52 -3.97
N THR A 165 8.28 -2.80 -4.23
CA THR A 165 8.50 -3.89 -3.28
C THR A 165 9.50 -4.86 -3.89
N ASN A 166 10.68 -4.97 -3.26
CA ASN A 166 11.71 -5.94 -3.64
C ASN A 166 12.15 -5.90 -5.12
N GLY A 167 12.03 -4.73 -5.76
CA GLY A 167 12.43 -4.50 -7.15
C GLY A 167 11.29 -4.60 -8.17
N ASN A 168 10.11 -5.05 -7.75
CA ASN A 168 8.88 -4.95 -8.53
C ASN A 168 8.16 -3.64 -8.21
N TYR A 169 7.46 -3.11 -9.21
CA TYR A 169 6.72 -1.85 -9.11
C TYR A 169 5.24 -2.12 -9.21
N TYR A 170 4.46 -1.48 -8.33
CA TYR A 170 3.01 -1.64 -8.28
C TYR A 170 2.33 -0.30 -8.09
N LEU A 171 1.20 -0.11 -8.77
CA LEU A 171 0.27 0.96 -8.47
C LEU A 171 -0.82 0.41 -7.54
N VAL A 172 -0.89 0.95 -6.33
CA VAL A 172 -2.01 0.72 -5.41
C VAL A 172 -3.10 1.71 -5.79
N VAL A 173 -4.21 1.19 -6.30
CA VAL A 173 -5.34 1.93 -6.87
C VAL A 173 -6.57 1.73 -5.98
N PRO A 174 -6.88 2.68 -5.07
CA PRO A 174 -8.17 2.71 -4.41
C PRO A 174 -9.24 3.11 -5.42
N TYR A 175 -10.42 2.50 -5.35
CA TYR A 175 -11.56 2.80 -6.21
C TYR A 175 -12.87 2.62 -5.44
N LYS A 176 -13.87 3.40 -5.85
CA LYS A 176 -15.22 3.32 -5.29
C LYS A 176 -15.99 2.20 -5.98
N THR A 177 -16.70 1.41 -5.19
CA THR A 177 -17.62 0.37 -5.68
C THR A 177 -18.97 0.56 -5.01
N ALA A 178 -20.05 0.33 -5.77
CA ALA A 178 -21.36 0.16 -5.14
C ALA A 178 -21.27 -1.05 -4.20
N HIS A 179 -21.82 -0.90 -3.00
CA HIS A 179 -21.97 -2.04 -2.10
C HIS A 179 -23.13 -2.88 -2.63
N ILE A 180 -22.84 -4.08 -3.13
CA ILE A 180 -23.88 -5.04 -3.45
C ILE A 180 -24.37 -5.56 -2.10
N LYS A 181 -25.60 -5.20 -1.70
CA LYS A 181 -26.25 -5.83 -0.53
C LYS A 181 -26.34 -7.32 -0.87
N THR A 182 -25.52 -8.14 -0.21
CA THR A 182 -25.58 -9.59 -0.37
C THR A 182 -26.83 -10.08 0.34
N GLU A 183 -27.57 -10.97 -0.30
CA GLU A 183 -28.72 -11.62 0.32
C GLU A 183 -28.22 -12.53 1.46
N ASN A 184 -28.30 -12.04 2.69
CA ASN A 184 -27.84 -12.76 3.88
C ASN A 184 -28.82 -13.87 4.32
N GLN A 185 -29.84 -14.20 3.50
CA GLN A 185 -30.78 -15.30 3.76
C GLN A 185 -30.22 -16.68 3.31
N GLY A 186 -28.97 -16.73 2.88
CA GLY A 186 -28.30 -17.96 2.46
C GLY A 186 -28.04 -18.98 3.58
N ARG A 187 -28.00 -20.26 3.19
CA ARG A 187 -27.68 -21.42 4.05
C ARG A 187 -26.25 -21.29 4.63
N VAL A 188 -26.07 -21.78 5.86
CA VAL A 188 -24.78 -21.76 6.59
C VAL A 188 -23.72 -22.58 5.84
N VAL A 189 -22.50 -22.05 5.74
CA VAL A 189 -21.32 -22.74 5.21
C VAL A 189 -20.25 -22.80 6.30
N ALA A 190 -19.79 -24.00 6.64
CA ALA A 190 -18.65 -24.20 7.50
C ALA A 190 -17.36 -24.02 6.69
N LEU A 191 -16.43 -23.21 7.19
CA LEU A 191 -15.12 -22.96 6.60
C LEU A 191 -14.05 -23.51 7.53
N ASP A 192 -13.28 -24.48 7.06
CA ASP A 192 -12.18 -25.08 7.81
C ASP A 192 -10.84 -24.81 7.11
N PRO A 193 -9.97 -23.95 7.67
CA PRO A 193 -8.66 -23.68 7.10
C PRO A 193 -7.69 -24.82 7.39
N GLY A 194 -7.05 -25.35 6.35
CA GLY A 194 -6.13 -26.48 6.45
C GLY A 194 -4.71 -26.16 5.97
N VAL A 195 -3.76 -27.00 6.39
CA VAL A 195 -2.35 -26.88 5.93
C VAL A 195 -2.19 -27.41 4.51
N ARG A 196 -2.72 -28.61 4.21
CA ARG A 196 -2.59 -29.26 2.89
C ARG A 196 -3.57 -28.70 1.84
N THR A 197 -4.74 -28.28 2.29
CA THR A 197 -5.77 -27.61 1.49
C THR A 197 -6.08 -26.32 2.23
N PHE A 198 -5.79 -25.18 1.61
CA PHE A 198 -5.84 -23.86 2.28
C PHE A 198 -7.19 -23.60 2.96
N LEU A 199 -8.28 -23.92 2.26
CA LEU A 199 -9.61 -23.78 2.81
C LEU A 199 -10.52 -24.88 2.28
N THR A 200 -11.13 -25.65 3.17
CA THR A 200 -12.25 -26.54 2.84
C THR A 200 -13.54 -25.88 3.28
N PHE A 201 -14.58 -26.02 2.46
CA PHE A 201 -15.90 -25.51 2.79
C PHE A 201 -16.96 -26.59 2.64
N PHE A 202 -17.88 -26.62 3.58
CA PHE A 202 -18.98 -27.58 3.62
C PHE A 202 -20.30 -26.85 3.87
N SER A 203 -21.31 -27.21 3.09
CA SER A 203 -22.69 -26.76 3.25
C SER A 203 -23.62 -27.97 3.15
N GLN A 204 -24.91 -27.77 3.41
CA GLN A 204 -25.92 -28.84 3.30
C GLN A 204 -25.99 -29.47 1.90
N THR A 205 -25.58 -28.76 0.85
CA THR A 205 -25.74 -29.20 -0.54
C THR A 205 -24.43 -29.30 -1.32
N SER A 206 -23.31 -28.89 -0.73
CA SER A 206 -22.04 -28.88 -1.44
C SER A 206 -20.85 -28.97 -0.50
N VAL A 207 -19.78 -29.57 -1.02
CA VAL A 207 -18.45 -29.57 -0.41
C VAL A 207 -17.46 -29.08 -1.46
N GLY A 208 -16.47 -28.29 -1.04
CA GLY A 208 -15.45 -27.80 -1.93
C GLY A 208 -14.14 -27.49 -1.23
N LYS A 209 -13.12 -27.26 -2.06
CA LYS A 209 -11.74 -27.07 -1.64
C LYS A 209 -11.15 -25.88 -2.40
N ILE A 210 -10.43 -25.03 -1.70
CA ILE A 210 -9.63 -23.95 -2.26
C ILE A 210 -8.16 -24.24 -1.93
N GLY A 211 -7.29 -24.13 -2.94
CA GLY A 211 -5.86 -24.36 -2.80
C GLY A 211 -5.50 -25.81 -2.49
N HIS A 212 -6.21 -26.77 -3.11
CA HIS A 212 -5.88 -28.19 -2.97
C HIS A 212 -4.57 -28.50 -3.70
N GLY A 213 -3.57 -29.02 -2.97
CA GLY A 213 -2.26 -29.35 -3.54
C GLY A 213 -1.26 -28.19 -3.64
N ASP A 214 -1.72 -26.95 -3.43
CA ASP A 214 -0.88 -25.74 -3.49
C ASP A 214 0.21 -25.71 -2.40
N PHE A 215 0.00 -26.41 -1.29
CA PHE A 215 0.95 -26.49 -0.18
C PHE A 215 2.32 -27.01 -0.63
N SER A 216 2.37 -27.96 -1.57
CA SER A 216 3.61 -28.51 -2.09
C SER A 216 4.48 -27.44 -2.78
N GLY A 217 3.85 -26.47 -3.47
CA GLY A 217 4.52 -25.33 -4.07
C GLY A 217 5.09 -24.39 -3.02
N ILE A 218 4.28 -24.05 -2.01
CA ILE A 218 4.69 -23.19 -0.90
C ILE A 218 5.85 -23.82 -0.12
N GLN A 219 5.76 -25.11 0.22
CA GLN A 219 6.81 -25.85 0.92
C GLN A 219 8.13 -25.81 0.17
N ARG A 220 8.12 -26.03 -1.16
CA ARG A 220 9.34 -25.93 -1.99
C ARG A 220 9.94 -24.53 -1.97
N LEU A 221 9.11 -23.48 -2.01
CA LEU A 221 9.55 -22.10 -1.92
C LEU A 221 10.16 -21.79 -0.55
N CYS A 222 9.53 -22.23 0.54
CA CYS A 222 10.06 -22.08 1.90
C CYS A 222 11.40 -22.80 2.05
N GLN A 223 11.50 -24.06 1.63
CA GLN A 223 12.75 -24.82 1.69
C GLN A 223 13.88 -24.14 0.88
N HIS A 224 13.55 -23.60 -0.31
CA HIS A 224 14.52 -22.85 -1.10
C HIS A 224 14.95 -21.56 -0.40
N LEU A 225 14.02 -20.84 0.23
CA LEU A 225 14.30 -19.64 1.00
C LEU A 225 15.21 -19.94 2.20
N ASP A 226 14.92 -21.00 2.96
CA ASP A 226 15.72 -21.42 4.12
C ASP A 226 17.14 -21.82 3.71
N ASN A 227 17.27 -22.61 2.63
CA ASN A 227 18.57 -22.95 2.06
C ASN A 227 19.35 -21.69 1.64
N LEU A 228 18.66 -20.70 1.08
CA LEU A 228 19.27 -19.43 0.68
C LEU A 228 19.69 -18.59 1.91
N ILE A 229 18.88 -18.54 2.96
CA ILE A 229 19.20 -17.85 4.23
C ILE A 229 20.41 -18.49 4.90
N SER A 230 20.46 -19.83 4.95
CA SER A 230 21.61 -20.58 5.47
C SER A 230 22.90 -20.28 4.69
N LYS A 231 22.83 -20.17 3.36
CA LYS A 231 23.98 -19.74 2.54
C LYS A 231 24.37 -18.27 2.80
N ILE A 232 23.39 -17.38 3.02
CA ILE A 232 23.63 -15.95 3.33
C ILE A 232 24.39 -15.76 4.64
N SER A 233 24.14 -16.58 5.66
CA SER A 233 24.80 -16.45 6.97
C SER A 233 26.32 -16.66 6.83
N LYS A 234 26.73 -17.61 5.98
CA LYS A 234 28.13 -17.98 5.70
C LYS A 234 28.81 -17.09 4.63
N ALA A 235 28.04 -16.46 3.74
CA ALA A 235 28.58 -15.65 2.65
C ALA A 235 29.08 -14.25 3.11
N LYS A 236 30.03 -13.69 2.34
CA LYS A 236 30.60 -12.34 2.54
C LYS A 236 30.48 -11.46 1.28
N GLY A 237 30.65 -10.16 1.45
CA GLY A 237 30.76 -9.17 0.36
C GLY A 237 29.64 -9.21 -0.69
N LYS A 238 30.03 -9.13 -1.97
CA LYS A 238 29.12 -9.07 -3.13
C LYS A 238 28.22 -10.31 -3.25
N GLN A 239 28.70 -11.50 -2.87
CA GLN A 239 27.93 -12.74 -2.92
C GLN A 239 26.76 -12.68 -1.92
N LYS A 240 27.02 -12.30 -0.66
CA LYS A 240 25.99 -12.09 0.37
C LYS A 240 24.92 -11.11 -0.10
N TYR A 241 25.34 -10.00 -0.71
CA TYR A 241 24.41 -9.00 -1.25
C TYR A 241 23.49 -9.56 -2.34
N ARG A 242 24.05 -10.31 -3.30
CA ARG A 242 23.28 -10.94 -4.38
C ARG A 242 22.26 -11.95 -3.83
N MET A 243 22.67 -12.80 -2.90
CA MET A 243 21.77 -13.77 -2.26
C MET A 243 20.65 -13.08 -1.46
N ARG A 244 20.96 -12.03 -0.67
CA ARG A 244 19.93 -11.22 0.01
C ARG A 244 18.96 -10.53 -0.94
N LYS A 245 19.40 -10.20 -2.16
CA LYS A 245 18.53 -9.65 -3.20
C LYS A 245 17.62 -10.73 -3.78
N ALA A 246 18.12 -11.95 -3.96
CA ALA A 246 17.33 -13.10 -4.41
C ALA A 246 16.29 -13.50 -3.35
N ALA A 247 16.68 -13.64 -2.08
CA ALA A 247 15.77 -13.99 -0.98
C ALA A 247 14.60 -13.00 -0.88
N ARG A 248 14.89 -11.70 -1.00
CA ARG A 248 13.86 -10.65 -1.02
C ARG A 248 12.90 -10.74 -2.20
N ARG A 249 13.21 -11.42 -3.31
CA ARG A 249 12.26 -11.58 -4.42
C ARG A 249 11.25 -12.70 -4.17
N MET A 250 11.53 -13.59 -3.22
CA MET A 250 10.67 -14.71 -2.87
C MET A 250 9.60 -14.35 -1.84
N VAL A 251 9.70 -13.17 -1.22
CA VAL A 251 8.84 -12.66 -0.14
C VAL A 251 8.35 -11.26 -0.52
#